data_AF-A0A0F9IMY4-F1
#
_entry.id   AF-A0A0F9IMY4-F1
#
_cell.length_a   1.000
_cell.length_b   1.000
_cell.length_c   1.000
_cell.angle_alpha   90.00
_cell.angle_beta   90.00
_cell.angle_gamma   90.00
#
_symmetry.space_group_name_H-M   'P 1'
#
loop_
_entity.id
_entity.type
_entity.pdbx_description
1 polymer ?
#
loop_
_entity_poly.entity_id
_entity_poly.type
_entity_poly.pdbx_seq_one_letter_code
_entity_poly.pdbx_strand_id
1 'polypeptide(L)'
;HTRLTINDSESLTFAEYGLLLGYMEKVSKDKYVVDPTRLIKVFLSDIFTDLNEDRINIQTFIEKLNSYIPIFDGGKYRVEIEAMMQTKKSDWKPSPSHTLSKSLSHALYRLNLEGYLYLDRLSDSVNAVSLPLPNGQTRTVSHIRIVGDK
;
A
#
# COMPACT_ATOMS: atom_id res chain seq x y z
N HIS A 1 3.21 -12.26 -3.93
CA HIS A 1 3.81 -11.09 -4.59
C HIS A 1 3.62 -11.24 -6.09
N THR A 2 3.14 -10.20 -6.77
CA THR A 2 3.18 -10.15 -8.26
C THR A 2 4.61 -9.79 -8.65
N ARG A 3 5.30 -10.73 -9.31
CA ARG A 3 6.65 -10.52 -9.84
C ARG A 3 6.52 -10.30 -11.34
N LEU A 4 7.12 -9.24 -11.85
CA LEU A 4 7.17 -8.98 -13.27
C LEU A 4 8.56 -9.41 -13.78
N THR A 5 8.56 -10.40 -14.67
CA THR A 5 9.75 -10.76 -15.46
C THR A 5 9.53 -10.12 -16.83
N ILE A 6 10.44 -9.24 -17.21
CA ILE A 6 10.25 -8.29 -18.31
C ILE A 6 11.20 -8.66 -19.43
N ASN A 7 10.66 -9.05 -20.58
CA ASN A 7 11.44 -9.44 -21.77
C ASN A 7 11.24 -8.49 -22.96
N ASP A 8 10.44 -7.42 -22.80
CA ASP A 8 10.08 -6.48 -23.87
C ASP A 8 10.43 -5.02 -23.46
N SER A 9 10.90 -4.21 -24.41
CA SER A 9 11.37 -2.84 -24.18
C SER A 9 10.29 -1.90 -23.64
N GLU A 10 9.03 -2.07 -24.05
CA GLU A 10 7.92 -1.25 -23.52
C GLU A 10 7.64 -1.58 -22.05
N SER A 11 7.66 -2.87 -21.72
CA SER A 11 7.48 -3.34 -20.34
C SER A 11 8.64 -2.92 -19.42
N LEU A 12 9.86 -2.82 -19.96
CA LEU A 12 11.03 -2.31 -19.24
C LEU A 12 10.89 -0.82 -18.93
N THR A 13 10.51 -0.04 -19.94
CA THR A 13 10.27 1.40 -19.80
C THR A 13 9.23 1.67 -18.72
N PHE A 14 8.10 0.96 -18.74
CA PHE A 14 7.06 1.07 -17.71
C PHE A 14 7.60 0.77 -16.29
N ALA A 15 8.40 -0.28 -16.14
CA ALA A 15 8.93 -0.65 -14.84
C ALA A 15 10.01 0.34 -14.32
N GLU A 16 10.79 0.92 -15.22
CA GLU A 16 11.74 1.98 -14.89
C GLU A 16 11.04 3.27 -14.45
N TYR A 17 9.94 3.66 -15.11
CA TYR A 17 9.08 4.74 -14.62
C TYR A 17 8.45 4.39 -13.26
N GLY A 18 7.97 3.16 -13.09
CA GLY A 18 7.46 2.68 -11.81
C GLY A 18 8.50 2.74 -10.69
N LEU A 19 9.76 2.43 -10.98
CA LEU A 19 10.88 2.55 -10.04
C LEU A 19 11.20 4.02 -9.70
N LEU A 20 11.27 4.86 -10.73
CA LEU A 20 11.53 6.30 -10.59
C LEU A 20 10.50 6.95 -9.68
N LEU A 21 9.21 6.68 -9.92
CA LEU A 21 8.08 7.22 -9.17
C LEU A 21 7.86 6.52 -7.83
N GLY A 22 8.57 5.42 -7.53
CA GLY A 22 8.48 4.71 -6.25
C GLY A 22 7.28 3.75 -6.11
N TYR A 23 6.61 3.40 -7.22
CA TYR A 23 5.59 2.33 -7.25
C TYR A 23 6.20 0.93 -7.27
N MET A 24 7.45 0.81 -7.69
CA MET A 24 8.14 -0.46 -7.89
C MET A 24 9.54 -0.43 -7.32
N GLU A 25 10.05 -1.61 -6.98
CA GLU A 25 11.43 -1.81 -6.58
C GLU A 25 12.11 -2.84 -7.49
N LYS A 26 13.39 -2.60 -7.78
CA LYS A 26 14.21 -3.48 -8.60
C LYS A 26 14.83 -4.56 -7.73
N VAL A 27 14.48 -5.82 -7.96
CA VAL A 27 14.99 -6.97 -7.17
C VAL A 27 16.15 -7.69 -7.84
N SER A 28 16.31 -7.54 -9.16
CA SER A 28 17.50 -7.98 -9.91
C SER A 28 17.54 -7.24 -11.26
N LYS A 29 18.53 -7.54 -12.12
CA LYS A 29 18.77 -6.85 -13.40
C LYS A 29 17.50 -6.55 -14.20
N ASP A 30 16.62 -7.54 -14.36
CA ASP A 30 15.41 -7.45 -15.20
C ASP A 30 14.14 -7.88 -14.43
N LYS A 31 14.17 -7.80 -13.10
CA LYS A 31 13.04 -8.17 -12.26
C LYS A 31 12.66 -7.03 -11.34
N TYR A 32 11.37 -6.70 -11.40
CA TYR A 32 10.76 -5.65 -10.61
C TYR A 32 9.58 -6.22 -9.82
N VAL A 33 9.32 -5.62 -8.68
CA VAL A 33 8.17 -5.94 -7.84
C VAL A 33 7.38 -4.68 -7.56
N VAL A 34 6.06 -4.80 -7.54
CA VAL A 34 5.19 -3.71 -7.08
C VAL A 34 5.42 -3.53 -5.59
N ASP A 35 5.87 -2.33 -5.22
CA ASP A 35 6.33 -2.01 -3.89
C ASP A 35 6.28 -0.49 -3.66
N PRO A 36 5.16 0.03 -3.17
CA PRO A 36 4.95 1.47 -3.01
C PRO A 36 5.57 2.03 -1.73
N THR A 37 6.48 1.31 -1.06
CA THR A 37 7.07 1.74 0.23
C THR A 37 7.70 3.13 0.12
N ARG A 38 8.55 3.35 -0.90
CA ARG A 38 9.20 4.64 -1.15
C ARG A 38 8.21 5.75 -1.43
N LEU A 39 7.18 5.47 -2.22
CA LEU A 39 6.15 6.46 -2.55
C LEU A 39 5.35 6.88 -1.32
N ILE A 40 4.84 5.91 -0.54
CA ILE A 40 4.02 6.19 0.65
C ILE A 40 4.81 7.01 1.66
N LYS A 41 6.10 6.70 1.83
CA LYS A 41 7.01 7.40 2.74
C LYS A 41 7.04 8.91 2.51
N VAL A 42 6.99 9.36 1.25
CA VAL A 42 7.02 10.79 0.88
C VAL A 42 5.83 11.55 1.50
N PHE A 43 4.67 10.92 1.61
CA PHE A 43 3.44 11.56 2.08
C PHE A 43 3.20 11.41 3.59
N LEU A 44 4.04 10.66 4.32
CA LEU A 44 3.77 10.40 5.74
C LEU A 44 3.72 11.69 6.55
N SER A 45 4.70 12.58 6.39
CA SER A 45 4.72 13.85 7.15
C SER A 45 3.47 14.69 6.86
N ASP A 46 3.10 14.83 5.59
CA ASP A 46 1.95 15.64 5.17
C ASP A 46 0.62 15.03 5.67
N ILE A 47 0.46 13.70 5.59
CA ILE A 47 -0.74 13.00 6.09
C ILE A 47 -0.97 13.30 7.58
N PHE A 48 0.07 13.17 8.40
CA PHE A 48 -0.04 13.35 9.86
C PHE A 48 -0.11 14.83 10.24
N THR A 49 0.58 15.72 9.53
CA THR A 49 0.48 17.18 9.71
C THR A 49 -0.92 17.70 9.38
N ASP A 50 -1.49 17.29 8.26
CA ASP A 50 -2.82 17.72 7.83
C ASP A 50 -3.93 17.26 8.79
N LEU A 51 -3.75 16.11 9.43
CA LEU A 51 -4.70 15.58 10.42
C LEU A 51 -4.43 16.09 11.83
N ASN A 52 -3.26 16.69 12.07
CA ASN A 52 -2.82 17.20 13.38
C ASN A 52 -2.89 16.15 14.52
N GLU A 53 -2.61 14.89 14.20
CA GLU A 53 -2.63 13.76 15.13
C GLU A 53 -1.45 12.83 14.83
N ASP A 54 -0.67 12.43 15.84
CA ASP A 54 0.46 11.52 15.66
C ASP A 54 0.04 10.03 15.62
N ARG A 55 -1.24 9.77 15.91
CA ARG A 55 -1.88 8.45 15.92
C ARG A 55 -3.26 8.56 15.30
N ILE A 56 -3.50 7.86 14.21
CA ILE A 56 -4.78 7.91 13.51
C ILE A 56 -5.33 6.52 13.21
N ASN A 57 -6.63 6.45 12.97
CA ASN A 57 -7.27 5.21 12.53
C ASN A 57 -6.69 4.77 11.16
N ILE A 58 -6.52 3.46 10.97
CA ILE A 58 -5.98 2.90 9.73
C ILE A 58 -6.81 3.27 8.50
N GLN A 59 -8.14 3.32 8.63
CA GLN A 59 -9.03 3.68 7.54
C GLN A 59 -8.86 5.16 7.16
N THR A 60 -8.78 6.04 8.16
CA THR A 60 -8.48 7.48 7.96
C THR A 60 -7.12 7.70 7.30
N PHE A 61 -6.09 6.95 7.71
CA PHE A 61 -4.78 7.00 7.05
C PHE A 61 -4.88 6.65 5.56
N ILE A 62 -5.61 5.57 5.21
CA ILE A 62 -5.75 5.12 3.82
C ILE A 62 -6.56 6.13 2.99
N GLU A 63 -7.62 6.68 3.55
CA GLU A 63 -8.43 7.74 2.91
C GLU A 63 -7.59 8.98 2.63
N LYS A 64 -6.82 9.43 3.63
CA LYS A 64 -5.94 10.58 3.48
C LYS A 64 -4.81 10.31 2.46
N LEU A 65 -4.20 9.12 2.49
CA LEU A 65 -3.23 8.70 1.48
C LEU A 65 -3.83 8.73 0.06
N ASN A 66 -5.05 8.26 -0.11
CA ASN A 66 -5.77 8.31 -1.39
C ASN A 66 -6.14 9.73 -1.83
N SER A 67 -6.18 10.71 -0.93
CA SER A 67 -6.36 12.12 -1.32
C SER A 67 -5.14 12.69 -2.05
N TYR A 68 -3.94 12.16 -1.77
CA TYR A 68 -2.72 12.48 -2.52
C TYR A 68 -2.55 11.59 -3.75
N ILE A 69 -2.77 10.27 -3.59
CA ILE A 69 -2.57 9.28 -4.65
C ILE A 69 -3.73 8.27 -4.66
N PRO A 70 -4.77 8.48 -5.49
CA PRO A 70 -6.04 7.74 -5.42
C PRO A 70 -5.99 6.33 -6.07
N ILE A 71 -4.91 5.58 -5.85
CA ILE A 71 -4.70 4.24 -6.42
C ILE A 71 -4.64 3.12 -5.37
N PHE A 72 -4.64 3.46 -4.08
CA PHE A 72 -4.56 2.48 -3.01
C PHE A 72 -5.96 1.90 -2.70
N ASP A 73 -6.03 1.00 -1.71
CA ASP A 73 -7.30 0.38 -1.30
C ASP A 73 -8.37 1.46 -1.04
N GLY A 74 -9.52 1.38 -1.72
CA GLY A 74 -10.59 2.38 -1.66
C GLY A 74 -10.39 3.67 -2.48
N GLY A 75 -9.24 3.84 -3.15
CA GLY A 75 -8.95 4.99 -4.01
C GLY A 75 -9.78 4.96 -5.31
N LYS A 76 -10.14 6.15 -5.82
CA LYS A 76 -11.02 6.30 -7.00
C LYS A 76 -10.53 5.50 -8.21
N TYR A 77 -9.25 5.64 -8.59
CA TYR A 77 -8.73 4.90 -9.76
C TYR A 77 -8.68 3.40 -9.51
N ARG A 78 -8.43 2.97 -8.27
CA ARG A 78 -8.46 1.55 -7.94
C ARG A 78 -9.86 0.98 -8.11
N VAL A 79 -10.87 1.63 -7.57
CA VAL A 79 -12.26 1.18 -7.70
C VAL A 79 -12.68 1.07 -9.17
N GLU A 80 -12.34 2.07 -10.00
CA GLU A 80 -12.62 2.06 -11.44
C GLU A 80 -11.94 0.88 -12.15
N ILE A 81 -10.64 0.65 -11.88
CA ILE A 81 -9.88 -0.46 -12.47
C ILE A 81 -10.40 -1.81 -12.01
N GLU A 82 -10.72 -1.97 -10.72
CA GLU A 82 -11.27 -3.23 -10.19
C GLU A 82 -12.61 -3.57 -10.83
N ALA A 83 -13.49 -2.59 -11.05
CA ALA A 83 -14.75 -2.78 -11.78
C ALA A 83 -14.51 -3.21 -13.25
N MET A 84 -13.55 -2.60 -13.93
CA MET A 84 -13.15 -3.01 -15.28
C MET A 84 -12.56 -4.42 -15.30
N MET A 85 -11.82 -4.81 -14.26
CA MET A 85 -11.21 -6.15 -14.19
C MET A 85 -12.25 -7.23 -13.91
N GLN A 86 -13.25 -6.96 -13.07
CA GLN A 86 -14.37 -7.87 -12.85
C GLN A 86 -15.15 -8.16 -14.13
N THR A 87 -15.32 -7.15 -15.00
CA THR A 87 -16.00 -7.32 -16.29
C THR A 87 -15.14 -8.03 -17.33
N LYS A 88 -13.82 -7.82 -17.33
CA LYS A 88 -12.91 -8.34 -18.37
C LYS A 88 -12.20 -9.64 -18.03
N LYS A 89 -12.10 -10.03 -16.76
CA LYS A 89 -11.39 -11.23 -16.30
C LYS A 89 -12.23 -12.00 -15.28
N SER A 90 -12.85 -13.09 -15.73
CA SER A 90 -13.73 -13.95 -14.91
C SER A 90 -13.11 -14.45 -13.61
N ASP A 91 -11.79 -14.67 -13.61
CA ASP A 91 -11.09 -15.31 -12.49
C ASP A 91 -10.43 -14.29 -11.55
N TRP A 92 -10.47 -13.00 -11.90
CA TRP A 92 -9.94 -11.96 -11.03
C TRP A 92 -10.91 -11.71 -9.88
N LYS A 93 -10.39 -11.71 -8.65
CA LYS A 93 -11.15 -11.45 -7.44
C LYS A 93 -10.54 -10.27 -6.68
N PRO A 94 -11.36 -9.35 -6.15
CA PRO A 94 -10.87 -8.31 -5.27
C PRO A 94 -10.35 -8.90 -3.96
N SER A 95 -9.61 -8.10 -3.19
CA SER A 95 -9.27 -8.47 -1.82
C SER A 95 -10.55 -8.73 -1.00
N PRO A 96 -10.53 -9.69 -0.05
CA PRO A 96 -11.64 -9.85 0.88
C PRO A 96 -11.97 -8.55 1.62
N SER A 97 -13.22 -8.40 2.04
CA SER A 97 -13.62 -7.25 2.86
C SER A 97 -12.72 -7.11 4.09
N HIS A 98 -12.45 -5.87 4.50
CA HIS A 98 -11.55 -5.52 5.60
C HIS A 98 -10.13 -6.11 5.50
N THR A 99 -9.68 -6.49 4.30
CA THR A 99 -8.31 -6.96 4.03
C THR A 99 -7.63 -6.03 3.04
N LEU A 100 -6.49 -5.49 3.42
CA LEU A 100 -5.72 -4.63 2.54
C LEU A 100 -5.06 -5.44 1.42
N SER A 101 -4.86 -4.80 0.26
CA SER A 101 -4.04 -5.36 -0.81
C SER A 101 -2.65 -5.75 -0.33
N LYS A 102 -2.07 -6.77 -0.96
CA LYS A 102 -0.73 -7.26 -0.61
C LYS A 102 0.33 -6.16 -0.77
N SER A 103 0.24 -5.34 -1.82
CA SER A 103 1.19 -4.24 -2.06
C SER A 103 1.15 -3.20 -0.93
N LEU A 104 -0.05 -2.72 -0.56
CA LEU A 104 -0.18 -1.76 0.54
C LEU A 104 0.20 -2.38 1.88
N SER A 105 -0.24 -3.61 2.16
CA SER A 105 0.08 -4.32 3.41
C SER A 105 1.58 -4.49 3.61
N HIS A 106 2.29 -4.90 2.55
CA HIS A 106 3.73 -5.11 2.62
C HIS A 106 4.48 -3.78 2.74
N ALA A 107 4.02 -2.73 2.07
CA ALA A 107 4.62 -1.40 2.21
C ALA A 107 4.46 -0.84 3.63
N LEU A 108 3.26 -0.90 4.20
CA LEU A 108 3.01 -0.51 5.60
C LEU A 108 3.84 -1.33 6.58
N TYR A 109 3.98 -2.65 6.34
CA TYR A 109 4.80 -3.51 7.16
C TYR A 109 6.28 -3.15 7.08
N ARG A 110 6.80 -2.82 5.89
CA ARG A 110 8.20 -2.34 5.74
C ARG A 110 8.42 -1.00 6.42
N LEU A 111 7.54 -0.04 6.24
CA LEU A 111 7.61 1.25 6.96
C LEU A 111 7.59 1.04 8.48
N ASN A 112 6.89 0.00 8.97
CA ASN A 112 6.92 -0.38 10.37
C ASN A 112 8.27 -0.97 10.81
N LEU A 113 8.87 -1.85 10.00
CA LEU A 113 10.19 -2.42 10.27
C LEU A 113 11.31 -1.38 10.18
N GLU A 114 11.18 -0.41 9.28
CA GLU A 114 12.12 0.71 9.10
C GLU A 114 11.98 1.80 10.18
N GLY A 115 10.96 1.70 11.03
CA GLY A 115 10.74 2.64 12.11
C GLY A 115 10.17 3.99 11.68
N TYR A 116 9.47 4.06 10.54
CA TYR A 116 8.72 5.26 10.12
C TYR A 116 7.31 5.30 10.71
N LEU A 117 6.72 4.13 10.97
CA LEU A 117 5.37 4.00 11.50
C LEU A 117 5.29 2.89 12.55
N TYR A 118 4.35 2.98 13.49
CA TYR A 118 3.90 1.84 14.29
C TYR A 118 2.50 1.39 13.87
N LEU A 119 2.32 0.07 13.75
CA LEU A 119 1.03 -0.56 13.44
C LEU A 119 0.41 -1.12 14.71
N ASP A 120 -0.59 -0.42 15.26
CA ASP A 120 -1.22 -0.77 16.52
C ASP A 120 -2.52 -1.54 16.32
N ARG A 121 -2.86 -2.39 17.30
CA ARG A 121 -4.16 -3.06 17.41
C ARG A 121 -4.77 -2.73 18.78
N LEU A 122 -5.76 -1.84 18.77
CA LEU A 122 -6.64 -1.63 19.93
C LEU A 122 -7.72 -2.72 20.01
N SER A 123 -8.04 -3.16 21.23
CA SER A 123 -8.97 -4.26 21.53
C SER A 123 -10.37 -4.07 20.96
N ASP A 124 -10.87 -2.84 20.94
CA ASP A 124 -12.29 -2.54 20.69
C ASP A 124 -12.56 -1.85 19.35
N SER A 125 -11.59 -1.89 18.42
CA SER A 125 -11.73 -1.17 17.16
C SER A 125 -12.46 -2.00 16.10
N VAL A 126 -13.69 -1.59 15.81
CA VAL A 126 -14.52 -2.12 14.71
C VAL A 126 -13.92 -1.86 13.32
N ASN A 127 -13.03 -0.87 13.21
CA ASN A 127 -12.39 -0.46 11.95
C ASN A 127 -11.03 -1.13 11.72
N ALA A 128 -10.73 -2.22 12.43
CA ALA A 128 -9.50 -2.96 12.22
C ALA A 128 -9.50 -3.63 10.84
N VAL A 129 -8.34 -3.61 10.18
CA VAL A 129 -8.12 -4.26 8.89
C VAL A 129 -7.06 -5.34 9.01
N SER A 130 -7.15 -6.33 8.12
CA SER A 130 -6.20 -7.43 8.00
C SER A 130 -5.11 -7.08 6.99
N LEU A 131 -3.85 -7.15 7.42
CA LEU A 131 -2.67 -6.99 6.59
C LEU A 131 -2.06 -8.38 6.33
N PRO A 132 -2.23 -8.97 5.13
CA PRO A 132 -1.44 -10.12 4.73
C PRO A 132 0.05 -9.73 4.68
N LEU A 133 0.90 -10.53 5.32
CA LEU A 133 2.34 -10.30 5.42
C LEU A 133 3.12 -11.19 4.44
N PRO A 134 4.38 -10.84 4.09
CA PRO A 134 5.20 -11.61 3.16
C PRO A 134 5.46 -13.06 3.59
N ASN A 135 5.44 -13.35 4.89
CA ASN A 135 5.65 -14.67 5.48
C ASN A 135 4.39 -15.56 5.50
N GLY A 136 3.28 -15.10 4.92
CA GLY A 136 2.00 -15.82 4.89
C GLY A 136 1.15 -15.64 6.15
N GLN A 137 1.63 -14.92 7.16
CA GLN A 137 0.84 -14.54 8.33
C GLN A 137 -0.06 -13.34 8.00
N THR A 138 -1.04 -13.10 8.87
CA THR A 138 -1.89 -11.91 8.80
C THR A 138 -1.75 -11.13 10.10
N ARG A 139 -1.61 -9.81 10.00
CA ARG A 139 -1.63 -8.90 11.15
C ARG A 139 -2.87 -8.04 11.13
N THR A 140 -3.61 -8.02 12.23
CA THR A 140 -4.73 -7.09 12.41
C THR A 140 -4.21 -5.75 12.90
N VAL A 141 -4.61 -4.66 12.24
CA VAL A 141 -4.19 -3.29 12.55
C VAL A 141 -5.43 -2.41 12.62
N SER A 142 -5.53 -1.56 13.64
CA SER A 142 -6.59 -0.55 13.74
C SER A 142 -6.10 0.88 13.72
N HIS A 143 -4.84 1.13 14.09
CA HIS A 143 -4.27 2.47 14.09
C HIS A 143 -2.84 2.46 13.55
N ILE A 144 -2.45 3.58 12.96
CA ILE A 144 -1.08 3.87 12.56
C ILE A 144 -0.59 5.06 13.38
N ARG A 145 0.65 4.98 13.87
CA ARG A 145 1.36 6.10 14.48
C ARG A 145 2.59 6.45 13.69
N ILE A 146 2.92 7.72 13.56
CA ILE A 146 4.21 8.17 13.03
C ILE A 146 5.29 8.08 14.10
N VAL A 147 6.53 7.81 13.68
CA VAL A 147 7.74 7.88 14.53
C VAL A 147 8.53 9.09 14.05
N GLY A 148 8.96 9.96 14.98
CA GLY A 148 9.40 11.37 14.76
C GLY A 148 10.48 11.63 13.69
N ASP A 149 10.91 12.87 13.43
CA ASP A 149 10.53 14.20 13.94
C ASP A 149 9.54 14.91 13.00
N LYS A 150 8.80 15.89 13.55
CA LYS A 150 8.03 16.89 12.78
C LYS A 150 8.97 17.87 12.07
#